data_AF-A0A1F5BAY2-F1
#
_entry.id   AF-A0A1F5BAY2-F1
#
_cell.length_a   1.000
_cell.length_b   1.000
_cell.length_c   1.000
_cell.angle_alpha   90.00
_cell.angle_beta   90.00
_cell.angle_gamma   90.00
#
_symmetry.space_group_name_H-M   'P 1'
#
loop_
_entity.id
_entity.type
_entity.pdbx_description
1 polymer ?
#
loop_
_entity_poly.entity_id
_entity_poly.type
_entity_poly.pdbx_seq_one_letter_code
_entity_poly.pdbx_strand_id
1 'polypeptide(L)'
;MPVAAVLASAILLAAACSGGNDAQPGDSALSPVAEDKPAIMRAVDGIPGWIRNGDVETYTKDGLYGYIDGGAEIVFQYGFRELAVFKFKPAAAAAALKEVVLEVYWMASGEAAFGFYSTKLEGEEEGWPGIKPDHWVGAGQGGLVKGEYLVNLLAPECTKEEIGGFAAAVELKVPAPRTERPKGMNWLPAEGMMRGSWRYIKGQLAAQNESPFLEQAFWGFGAAGDADATAAYSAKYGVAPAVSKLVIVKLDRSPAAGSLEDSVLVVFKEYLKDVRWEAETLEGQNDAGRWFLFKRTGAIAVLVLGDPDRDAARARLSRALAQALGMAAASP
;
A
#
# COMPACT_ATOMS: atom_id res chain seq x y z
N MET A 1 -6.09 -29.65 44.66
CA MET A 1 -4.94 -29.93 45.55
C MET A 1 -3.99 -30.88 44.83
N PRO A 2 -2.67 -30.62 44.87
CA PRO A 2 -1.71 -31.10 43.87
C PRO A 2 -0.89 -32.32 44.35
N VAL A 3 -0.30 -33.05 43.40
CA VAL A 3 0.86 -33.94 43.59
C VAL A 3 1.77 -33.67 42.39
N ALA A 4 2.72 -32.74 42.52
CA ALA A 4 4.11 -32.93 42.95
C ALA A 4 5.00 -33.60 41.89
N ALA A 5 6.03 -32.83 41.53
CA ALA A 5 7.09 -33.02 40.56
C ALA A 5 8.02 -34.21 40.81
N VAL A 6 8.70 -34.66 39.75
CA VAL A 6 10.06 -35.20 39.85
C VAL A 6 10.92 -34.61 38.71
N LEU A 7 11.86 -33.74 39.11
CA LEU A 7 13.04 -33.36 38.34
C LEU A 7 14.00 -34.54 38.26
N ALA A 8 14.63 -34.76 37.11
CA ALA A 8 15.87 -35.52 37.01
C ALA A 8 16.93 -34.66 36.33
N SER A 9 17.85 -34.13 37.15
CA SER A 9 19.10 -33.52 36.73
C SER A 9 20.10 -34.61 36.36
N ALA A 10 20.76 -34.48 35.21
CA ALA A 10 21.96 -35.23 34.89
C ALA A 10 23.10 -34.22 34.62
N ILE A 11 24.04 -34.16 35.56
CA ILE A 11 25.34 -33.52 35.42
C ILE A 11 26.31 -34.63 34.99
N LEU A 12 27.05 -34.44 33.90
CA LEU A 12 28.32 -35.14 33.69
C LEU A 12 29.29 -34.33 32.81
N LEU A 13 30.30 -33.81 33.51
CA LEU A 13 31.70 -33.54 33.20
C LEU A 13 32.15 -33.11 31.78
N ALA A 14 32.87 -31.98 31.82
CA ALA A 14 33.73 -31.43 30.80
C ALA A 14 34.88 -32.37 30.39
N ALA A 15 35.19 -32.36 29.10
CA ALA A 15 36.52 -32.68 28.57
C ALA A 15 36.97 -31.49 27.72
N ALA A 16 37.99 -30.80 28.22
CA ALA A 16 38.69 -29.74 27.52
C ALA A 16 39.71 -30.35 26.56
N CYS A 17 39.68 -29.94 25.30
CA CYS A 17 40.81 -30.05 24.38
C CYS A 17 41.06 -28.67 23.77
N SER A 18 42.24 -28.17 24.05
CA SER A 18 42.85 -26.94 23.55
C SER A 18 43.08 -26.99 22.04
N GLY A 19 42.77 -25.90 21.35
CA GLY A 19 43.21 -25.66 19.97
C GLY A 19 43.08 -24.17 19.67
N GLY A 20 44.11 -23.39 20.01
CA GLY A 20 44.26 -22.03 19.53
C GLY A 20 44.85 -22.03 18.13
N ASN A 21 44.25 -21.26 17.22
CA ASN A 21 44.99 -20.67 16.12
C ASN A 21 44.29 -19.38 15.63
N ASP A 22 45.03 -18.29 15.75
CA ASP A 22 44.97 -16.99 15.09
C ASP A 22 43.90 -16.75 14.01
N ALA A 23 43.01 -15.79 14.28
CA ALA A 23 42.23 -15.10 13.25
C ALA A 23 42.78 -13.67 13.08
N GLN A 24 43.39 -13.42 11.92
CA GLN A 24 43.77 -12.09 11.44
C GLN A 24 42.55 -11.16 11.29
N PRO A 25 42.72 -9.84 11.50
CA PRO A 25 41.69 -8.86 11.19
C PRO A 25 41.67 -8.61 9.68
N GLY A 26 40.59 -8.97 9.01
CA GLY A 26 40.35 -8.73 7.59
C GLY A 26 38.88 -8.40 7.36
N ASP A 27 38.65 -7.20 6.84
CA ASP A 27 37.43 -6.67 6.25
C ASP A 27 36.13 -6.87 7.05
N SER A 28 35.95 -6.03 8.06
CA SER A 28 34.60 -5.59 8.44
C SER A 28 33.98 -4.89 7.23
N ALA A 29 33.20 -5.66 6.47
CA ALA A 29 32.23 -5.13 5.53
C ALA A 29 31.41 -4.07 6.24
N LEU A 30 31.52 -2.84 5.76
CA LEU A 30 30.80 -1.67 6.24
C LEU A 30 29.31 -2.03 6.34
N SER A 31 28.78 -2.02 7.56
CA SER A 31 27.33 -1.94 7.76
C SER A 31 26.84 -0.69 7.02
N PRO A 32 25.68 -0.74 6.34
CA PRO A 32 25.13 0.46 5.71
C PRO A 32 24.99 1.52 6.79
N VAL A 33 25.50 2.73 6.50
CA VAL A 33 25.42 3.91 7.35
C VAL A 33 23.99 4.02 7.86
N ALA A 34 23.81 3.99 9.18
CA ALA A 34 22.51 4.18 9.81
C ALA A 34 21.95 5.50 9.26
N GLU A 35 20.87 5.41 8.49
CA GLU A 35 20.21 6.57 7.92
C GLU A 35 19.76 7.45 9.08
N ASP A 36 20.27 8.70 9.14
CA ASP A 36 19.95 9.61 10.23
C ASP A 36 18.43 9.78 10.27
N LYS A 37 17.80 9.38 11.39
CA LYS A 37 16.35 9.44 11.57
C LYS A 37 15.83 10.83 11.16
N PRO A 38 14.79 10.94 10.32
CA PRO A 38 14.30 12.25 9.89
C PRO A 38 13.75 13.08 11.05
N ALA A 39 13.85 14.41 10.94
CA ALA A 39 13.41 15.33 12.01
C ALA A 39 11.91 15.18 12.35
N ILE A 40 11.06 14.99 11.32
CA ILE A 40 9.62 14.78 11.48
C ILE A 40 9.28 13.55 12.34
N MET A 41 10.16 12.54 12.36
CA MET A 41 9.97 11.32 13.16
C MET A 41 10.32 11.51 14.64
N ARG A 42 10.98 12.62 14.99
CA ARG A 42 11.37 12.94 16.38
C ARG A 42 10.48 14.01 17.00
N ALA A 43 10.09 15.00 16.20
CA ALA A 43 9.37 16.17 16.70
C ALA A 43 8.47 16.77 15.64
N VAL A 44 7.22 17.01 16.04
CA VAL A 44 6.25 17.82 15.30
C VAL A 44 5.70 18.87 16.27
N ASP A 45 6.27 20.07 16.22
CA ASP A 45 5.93 21.15 17.16
C ASP A 45 5.49 22.41 16.41
N GLY A 46 4.84 23.35 17.10
CA GLY A 46 4.41 24.62 16.52
C GLY A 46 3.28 24.49 15.50
N ILE A 47 2.34 23.57 15.74
CA ILE A 47 1.08 23.48 14.98
C ILE A 47 0.11 24.53 15.53
N PRO A 48 -0.37 25.50 14.73
CA PRO A 48 -1.21 26.58 15.23
C PRO A 48 -2.48 26.08 15.92
N GLY A 49 -2.73 26.52 17.16
CA GLY A 49 -3.91 26.13 17.94
C GLY A 49 -3.81 24.79 18.67
N TRP A 50 -2.72 24.04 18.50
CA TRP A 50 -2.51 22.71 19.06
C TRP A 50 -1.22 22.63 19.87
N ILE A 51 -1.24 21.86 20.95
CA ILE A 51 -0.07 21.62 21.81
C ILE A 51 0.12 20.12 21.95
N ARG A 52 1.35 19.65 21.85
CA ARG A 52 1.70 18.25 22.04
C ARG A 52 1.31 17.78 23.44
N ASN A 53 0.67 16.62 23.52
CA ASN A 53 0.15 16.01 24.73
C ASN A 53 0.89 14.69 25.00
N GLY A 54 2.05 14.80 25.63
CA GLY A 54 2.92 13.65 25.94
C GLY A 54 4.16 13.57 25.05
N ASP A 55 4.87 12.44 25.21
CA ASP A 55 6.05 12.11 24.43
C ASP A 55 5.69 11.43 23.10
N VAL A 56 6.64 11.43 22.16
CA VAL A 56 6.49 10.69 20.90
C VAL A 56 6.61 9.19 21.16
N GLU A 57 5.65 8.41 20.66
CA GLU A 57 5.72 6.95 20.66
C GLU A 57 6.33 6.51 19.33
N THR A 58 7.27 5.56 19.35
CA THR A 58 7.95 5.07 18.14
C THR A 58 7.83 3.56 18.05
N TYR A 59 7.44 3.06 16.88
CA TYR A 59 7.29 1.64 16.60
C TYR A 59 8.16 1.22 15.43
N THR A 60 8.97 0.19 15.65
CA THR A 60 9.65 -0.58 14.59
C THR A 60 8.81 -1.80 14.23
N LYS A 61 9.30 -2.64 13.31
CA LYS A 61 8.61 -3.85 12.85
C LYS A 61 8.08 -4.73 13.99
N ASP A 62 8.89 -4.94 15.02
CA ASP A 62 8.55 -5.81 16.15
C ASP A 62 7.47 -5.20 17.06
N GLY A 63 7.43 -3.88 17.16
CA GLY A 63 6.46 -3.15 18.00
C GLY A 63 5.14 -2.84 17.30
N LEU A 64 5.09 -2.86 15.96
CA LEU A 64 3.94 -2.39 15.20
C LEU A 64 2.68 -3.24 15.43
N TYR A 65 2.85 -4.55 15.64
CA TYR A 65 1.74 -5.47 15.94
C TYR A 65 0.99 -5.12 17.24
N GLY A 66 1.67 -4.48 18.20
CA GLY A 66 1.02 -4.04 19.44
C GLY A 66 0.25 -2.73 19.30
N TYR A 67 0.49 -1.97 18.22
CA TYR A 67 -0.15 -0.69 17.95
C TYR A 67 -1.32 -0.81 16.97
N ILE A 68 -1.13 -1.57 15.88
CA ILE A 68 -2.17 -1.81 14.87
C ILE A 68 -2.91 -3.11 15.22
N ASP A 69 -4.17 -3.00 15.65
CA ASP A 69 -5.02 -4.15 15.96
C ASP A 69 -5.46 -4.89 14.68
N GLY A 70 -4.61 -5.83 14.24
CA GLY A 70 -4.80 -6.61 13.02
C GLY A 70 -4.45 -5.86 11.74
N GLY A 71 -3.84 -6.55 10.78
CA GLY A 71 -3.52 -5.98 9.47
C GLY A 71 -2.23 -5.15 9.42
N ALA A 72 -1.36 -5.21 10.45
CA ALA A 72 -0.01 -4.64 10.40
C ALA A 72 0.81 -5.23 9.22
N GLU A 73 0.48 -6.46 8.80
CA GLU A 73 1.11 -7.17 7.69
C GLU A 73 1.07 -6.37 6.38
N ILE A 74 0.00 -5.61 6.14
CA ILE A 74 -0.13 -4.81 4.92
C ILE A 74 0.96 -3.74 4.85
N VAL A 75 1.31 -3.14 5.99
CA VAL A 75 2.30 -2.05 6.08
C VAL A 75 3.68 -2.59 5.69
N PHE A 76 4.00 -3.83 6.07
CA PHE A 76 5.28 -4.47 5.72
C PHE A 76 5.42 -4.76 4.23
N GLN A 77 4.32 -5.02 3.52
CA GLN A 77 4.38 -5.22 2.06
C GLN A 77 4.80 -3.95 1.30
N TYR A 78 4.61 -2.79 1.93
CA TYR A 78 5.03 -1.48 1.41
C TYR A 78 6.36 -1.00 1.98
N GLY A 79 7.18 -1.86 2.60
CA GLY A 79 8.53 -1.48 3.02
C GLY A 79 8.56 -0.51 4.20
N PHE A 80 7.74 -0.78 5.21
CA PHE A 80 7.77 -0.08 6.49
C PHE A 80 9.18 0.03 7.09
N ARG A 81 9.60 1.24 7.48
CA ARG A 81 10.82 1.45 8.29
C ARG A 81 10.44 1.70 9.76
N GLU A 82 9.61 2.71 10.01
CA GLU A 82 9.26 3.15 11.37
C GLU A 82 7.95 3.92 11.38
N LEU A 83 7.23 3.91 12.51
CA LEU A 83 6.07 4.73 12.80
C LEU A 83 6.36 5.62 14.01
N ALA A 84 6.14 6.93 13.89
CA ALA A 84 6.10 7.87 15.01
C ALA A 84 4.65 8.33 15.26
N VAL A 85 4.20 8.27 16.52
CA VAL A 85 2.86 8.68 16.94
C VAL A 85 2.97 9.85 17.90
N PHE A 86 2.22 10.91 17.60
CA PHE A 86 2.16 12.14 18.38
C PHE A 86 0.71 12.41 18.76
N LYS A 87 0.46 12.79 20.01
CA LYS A 87 -0.86 13.22 20.48
C LYS A 87 -0.88 14.71 20.68
N PHE A 88 -1.97 15.37 20.30
CA PHE A 88 -2.16 16.81 20.44
C PHE A 88 -3.51 17.13 21.06
N LYS A 89 -3.53 18.17 21.90
CA LYS A 89 -4.75 18.76 22.43
C LYS A 89 -4.87 20.23 22.01
N PRO A 90 -6.08 20.80 21.98
CA PRO A 90 -6.25 22.22 21.72
C PRO A 90 -5.51 23.07 22.76
N ALA A 91 -4.92 24.18 22.30
CA ALA A 91 -4.29 25.16 23.17
C ALA A 91 -5.30 25.87 24.07
N ALA A 92 -6.57 25.99 23.64
CA ALA A 92 -7.63 26.65 24.38
C ALA A 92 -8.35 25.68 25.34
N ALA A 93 -8.50 26.09 26.61
CA ALA A 93 -9.06 25.26 27.68
C ALA A 93 -10.52 24.81 27.46
N ALA A 94 -11.30 25.54 26.66
CA ALA A 94 -12.71 25.21 26.38
C ALA A 94 -12.90 24.04 25.41
N ALA A 95 -11.83 23.53 24.80
CA ALA A 95 -11.86 22.42 23.85
C ALA A 95 -11.16 21.15 24.38
N ALA A 96 -11.02 21.03 25.71
CA ALA A 96 -10.19 20.01 26.38
C ALA A 96 -10.56 18.54 26.11
N LEU A 97 -11.69 18.25 25.48
CA LEU A 97 -12.10 16.90 25.10
C LEU A 97 -11.62 16.48 23.70
N LYS A 98 -11.10 17.41 22.88
CA LYS A 98 -10.60 17.08 21.54
C LYS A 98 -9.16 16.60 21.62
N GLU A 99 -8.84 15.58 20.83
CA GLU A 99 -7.48 15.09 20.62
C GLU A 99 -7.26 14.84 19.12
N VAL A 100 -6.04 15.11 18.66
CA VAL A 100 -5.55 14.68 17.36
C VAL A 100 -4.40 13.71 17.59
N VAL A 101 -4.56 12.48 17.14
CA VAL A 101 -3.48 11.49 17.03
C VAL A 101 -2.90 11.63 15.62
N LEU A 102 -1.64 12.03 15.55
CA LEU A 102 -0.85 12.13 14.35
C LEU A 102 0.04 10.90 14.25
N GLU A 103 -0.16 10.10 13.20
CA GLU A 103 0.72 8.99 12.84
C GLU A 103 1.58 9.41 11.65
N VAL A 104 2.91 9.26 11.78
CA VAL A 104 3.87 9.51 10.70
C VAL A 104 4.61 8.20 10.42
N TYR A 105 4.30 7.59 9.29
CA TYR A 105 4.98 6.39 8.80
C TYR A 105 6.13 6.82 7.89
N TRP A 106 7.32 6.30 8.16
CA TRP A 106 8.47 6.41 7.28
C TRP A 106 8.67 5.09 6.54
N MET A 107 8.67 5.16 5.21
CA MET A 107 8.63 4.01 4.32
C MET A 107 9.92 3.88 3.51
N ALA A 108 10.12 2.74 2.86
CA ALA A 108 11.33 2.42 2.11
C ALA A 108 11.57 3.28 0.86
N SER A 109 10.53 3.91 0.33
CA SER A 109 10.60 4.86 -0.79
C SER A 109 9.30 5.67 -0.87
N GLY A 110 9.27 6.72 -1.69
CA GLY A 110 8.06 7.50 -1.89
C GLY A 110 6.94 6.72 -2.60
N GLU A 111 7.29 5.83 -3.52
CA GLU A 111 6.34 4.91 -4.15
C GLU A 111 5.74 3.92 -3.12
N ALA A 112 6.54 3.47 -2.16
CA ALA A 112 6.08 2.63 -1.05
C ALA A 112 5.09 3.38 -0.13
N ALA A 113 5.41 4.62 0.24
CA ALA A 113 4.50 5.46 1.00
C ALA A 113 3.18 5.73 0.27
N PHE A 114 3.26 6.02 -1.04
CA PHE A 114 2.07 6.17 -1.87
C PHE A 114 1.25 4.88 -1.97
N GLY A 115 1.91 3.73 -2.06
CA GLY A 115 1.24 2.43 -2.06
C GLY A 115 0.37 2.23 -0.82
N PHE A 116 0.95 2.39 0.36
CA PHE A 116 0.21 2.27 1.61
C PHE A 116 -0.87 3.37 1.77
N TYR A 117 -0.57 4.61 1.36
CA TYR A 117 -1.57 5.69 1.29
C TYR A 117 -2.77 5.29 0.46
N SER A 118 -2.52 4.74 -0.71
CA SER A 118 -3.56 4.39 -1.66
C SER A 118 -4.50 3.35 -1.09
N THR A 119 -4.07 2.45 -0.19
CA THR A 119 -4.97 1.45 0.43
C THR A 119 -5.97 2.05 1.41
N LYS A 120 -5.84 3.33 1.78
CA LYS A 120 -6.71 4.03 2.75
C LYS A 120 -7.82 4.85 2.10
N LEU A 121 -7.73 5.08 0.79
CA LEU A 121 -8.77 5.78 0.04
C LEU A 121 -9.90 4.80 -0.31
N GLU A 122 -11.01 5.25 -0.84
CA GLU A 122 -12.08 4.46 -1.46
C GLU A 122 -12.59 5.12 -2.74
N GLY A 123 -12.25 6.39 -2.95
CA GLY A 123 -12.74 7.21 -4.04
C GLY A 123 -13.62 8.33 -3.49
N GLU A 124 -13.61 9.45 -4.22
CA GLU A 124 -14.38 10.67 -3.93
C GLU A 124 -13.91 11.48 -2.72
N GLU A 125 -12.86 11.05 -2.00
CA GLU A 125 -12.32 11.79 -0.86
C GLU A 125 -11.97 13.23 -1.22
N GLU A 126 -12.35 14.17 -0.34
CA GLU A 126 -12.13 15.59 -0.57
C GLU A 126 -10.75 16.03 -0.11
N GLY A 127 -10.09 16.83 -0.95
CA GLY A 127 -8.87 17.53 -0.55
C GLY A 127 -9.17 18.72 0.37
N TRP A 128 -8.11 19.39 0.77
CA TRP A 128 -8.07 20.61 1.55
C TRP A 128 -7.30 21.70 0.80
N PRO A 129 -7.84 22.93 0.71
CA PRO A 129 -7.16 24.02 0.01
C PRO A 129 -5.75 24.30 0.55
N GLY A 130 -4.80 24.49 -0.36
CA GLY A 130 -3.42 24.86 -0.02
C GLY A 130 -2.45 23.69 0.19
N ILE A 131 -2.95 22.45 0.34
CA ILE A 131 -2.10 21.26 0.41
C ILE A 131 -1.83 20.76 -1.02
N LYS A 132 -0.55 20.66 -1.40
CA LYS A 132 -0.14 20.24 -2.75
C LYS A 132 0.07 18.73 -2.93
N PRO A 133 0.70 18.00 -1.99
CA PRO A 133 0.83 16.56 -2.09
C PRO A 133 -0.55 15.88 -2.10
N ASP A 134 -0.62 14.61 -2.48
CA ASP A 134 -1.83 13.82 -2.36
C ASP A 134 -2.27 13.75 -0.90
N HIS A 135 -3.54 14.10 -0.69
CA HIS A 135 -4.15 14.18 0.62
C HIS A 135 -5.66 14.07 0.53
N TRP A 136 -6.26 13.84 1.69
CA TRP A 136 -7.69 13.95 1.89
C TRP A 136 -7.98 14.38 3.33
N VAL A 137 -9.13 15.03 3.52
CA VAL A 137 -9.60 15.50 4.82
C VAL A 137 -11.09 15.23 4.93
N GLY A 138 -11.48 14.48 5.96
CA GLY A 138 -12.86 14.25 6.36
C GLY A 138 -13.13 14.78 7.76
N ALA A 139 -14.37 14.63 8.22
CA ALA A 139 -14.67 14.78 9.64
C ALA A 139 -14.07 13.58 10.40
N GLY A 140 -13.44 13.84 11.55
CA GLY A 140 -12.88 12.78 12.39
C GLY A 140 -11.52 12.21 11.95
N GLN A 141 -11.11 12.40 10.69
CA GLN A 141 -9.87 11.83 10.16
C GLN A 141 -9.39 12.52 8.88
N GLY A 142 -8.11 12.32 8.56
CA GLY A 142 -7.53 12.74 7.29
C GLY A 142 -6.18 12.06 7.07
N GLY A 143 -5.58 12.31 5.90
CA GLY A 143 -4.25 11.81 5.63
C GLY A 143 -3.59 12.49 4.45
N LEU A 144 -2.28 12.38 4.37
CA LEU A 144 -1.48 12.85 3.24
C LEU A 144 -0.26 11.95 3.01
N VAL A 145 0.31 12.05 1.81
CA VAL A 145 1.54 11.36 1.46
C VAL A 145 2.50 12.30 0.73
N LYS A 146 3.74 12.38 1.18
CA LYS A 146 4.76 13.28 0.61
C LYS A 146 6.15 12.67 0.78
N GLY A 147 6.85 12.41 -0.32
CA GLY A 147 8.06 11.59 -0.34
C GLY A 147 7.82 10.24 0.32
N GLU A 148 8.77 9.78 1.13
CA GLU A 148 8.72 8.52 1.87
C GLU A 148 7.78 8.52 3.09
N TYR A 149 7.01 9.59 3.29
CA TYR A 149 6.19 9.78 4.49
C TYR A 149 4.70 9.66 4.17
N LEU A 150 4.03 8.78 4.90
CA LEU A 150 2.58 8.77 5.03
C LEU A 150 2.19 9.37 6.38
N VAL A 151 1.24 10.27 6.36
CA VAL A 151 0.66 10.88 7.56
C VAL A 151 -0.80 10.49 7.66
N ASN A 152 -1.19 9.92 8.81
CA ASN A 152 -2.60 9.78 9.19
C ASN A 152 -2.93 10.72 10.34
N LEU A 153 -4.13 11.29 10.28
CA LEU A 153 -4.73 12.08 11.34
C LEU A 153 -5.97 11.35 11.81
N LEU A 154 -5.99 10.96 13.09
CA LEU A 154 -7.14 10.36 13.74
C LEU A 154 -7.60 11.34 14.82
N ALA A 155 -8.77 11.92 14.64
CA ALA A 155 -9.27 12.98 15.50
C ALA A 155 -10.81 12.98 15.52
N PRO A 156 -11.45 11.91 16.06
CA PRO A 156 -12.90 11.69 15.90
C PRO A 156 -13.77 12.89 16.35
N GLU A 157 -13.25 13.66 17.32
CA GLU A 157 -13.95 14.78 17.96
C GLU A 157 -13.70 16.13 17.26
N CYS A 158 -12.93 16.13 16.16
CA CYS A 158 -12.54 17.32 15.42
C CYS A 158 -13.34 17.50 14.13
N THR A 159 -13.62 18.77 13.80
CA THR A 159 -14.29 19.11 12.53
C THR A 159 -13.33 18.97 11.35
N LYS A 160 -13.88 18.93 10.14
CA LYS A 160 -13.10 18.92 8.89
C LYS A 160 -12.14 20.10 8.81
N GLU A 161 -12.55 21.28 9.28
CA GLU A 161 -11.77 22.51 9.25
C GLU A 161 -10.57 22.45 10.21
N GLU A 162 -10.78 21.89 11.40
CA GLU A 162 -9.72 21.68 12.38
C GLU A 162 -8.67 20.72 11.84
N ILE A 163 -9.11 19.59 11.27
CA ILE A 163 -8.22 18.59 10.67
C ILE A 163 -7.50 19.16 9.44
N GLY A 164 -8.20 19.91 8.59
CA GLY A 164 -7.62 20.54 7.42
C GLY A 164 -6.53 21.56 7.74
N GLY A 165 -6.78 22.43 8.73
CA GLY A 165 -5.78 23.36 9.25
C GLY A 165 -4.58 22.63 9.87
N PHE A 166 -4.82 21.56 10.61
CA PHE A 166 -3.77 20.71 11.18
C PHE A 166 -2.92 20.04 10.10
N ALA A 167 -3.57 19.41 9.10
CA ALA A 167 -2.92 18.73 7.98
C ALA A 167 -2.03 19.69 7.18
N ALA A 168 -2.51 20.91 6.90
CA ALA A 168 -1.74 21.92 6.19
C ALA A 168 -0.49 22.35 6.97
N ALA A 169 -0.58 22.47 8.30
CA ALA A 169 0.57 22.80 9.13
C ALA A 169 1.58 21.65 9.25
N VAL A 170 1.12 20.39 9.25
CA VAL A 170 1.98 19.20 9.24
C VAL A 170 2.67 19.02 7.90
N GLU A 171 1.99 19.23 6.77
CA GLU A 171 2.55 19.08 5.43
C GLU A 171 3.84 19.89 5.22
N LEU A 172 3.88 21.11 5.75
CA LEU A 172 5.03 22.01 5.68
C LEU A 172 6.26 21.49 6.45
N LYS A 173 6.04 20.57 7.39
CA LYS A 173 7.10 19.94 8.20
C LYS A 173 7.62 18.66 7.59
N VAL A 174 6.89 18.05 6.65
CA VAL A 174 7.31 16.81 5.98
C VAL A 174 8.46 17.11 5.02
N PRO A 175 9.66 16.50 5.20
CA PRO A 175 10.90 16.89 4.53
C PRO A 175 11.01 16.29 3.12
N ALA A 176 10.01 16.54 2.28
CA ALA A 176 9.96 16.11 0.90
C ALA A 176 9.27 17.18 0.04
N PRO A 177 9.50 17.24 -1.28
CA PRO A 177 8.93 18.29 -2.12
C PRO A 177 7.52 17.98 -2.65
N ARG A 178 7.17 16.69 -2.81
CA ARG A 178 5.91 16.25 -3.46
C ARG A 178 5.58 14.80 -3.11
N THR A 179 4.41 14.34 -3.52
CA THR A 179 4.10 12.90 -3.61
C THR A 179 4.87 12.25 -4.75
N GLU A 180 5.36 11.03 -4.51
CA GLU A 180 6.03 10.21 -5.52
C GLU A 180 5.12 9.03 -5.88
N ARG A 181 4.40 9.17 -6.99
CA ARG A 181 3.54 8.09 -7.49
C ARG A 181 4.36 7.11 -8.33
N PRO A 182 4.11 5.79 -8.22
CA PRO A 182 4.66 4.80 -9.14
C PRO A 182 4.38 5.14 -10.60
N LYS A 183 5.38 4.99 -11.48
CA LYS A 183 5.23 5.30 -12.91
C LYS A 183 4.03 4.63 -13.57
N GLY A 184 3.70 3.40 -13.14
CA GLY A 184 2.57 2.64 -13.68
C GLY A 184 1.19 3.25 -13.40
N MET A 185 1.08 4.24 -12.51
CA MET A 185 -0.15 5.02 -12.33
C MET A 185 -0.58 5.74 -13.61
N ASN A 186 0.37 6.11 -14.48
CA ASN A 186 0.08 6.77 -15.75
C ASN A 186 -0.52 5.84 -16.81
N TRP A 187 -0.58 4.53 -16.55
CA TRP A 187 -1.20 3.55 -17.44
C TRP A 187 -2.72 3.48 -17.27
N LEU A 188 -3.24 4.01 -16.16
CA LEU A 188 -4.66 4.04 -15.89
C LEU A 188 -5.31 5.18 -16.71
N PRO A 189 -6.29 4.89 -17.59
CA PRO A 189 -6.99 5.93 -18.34
C PRO A 189 -7.66 6.97 -17.43
N ALA A 190 -7.44 8.27 -17.68
CA ALA A 190 -8.07 9.31 -16.87
C ALA A 190 -9.59 9.43 -17.10
N GLU A 191 -10.05 9.10 -18.31
CA GLU A 191 -11.45 9.24 -18.70
C GLU A 191 -12.36 8.28 -17.92
N GLY A 192 -13.36 8.84 -17.24
CA GLY A 192 -14.32 8.09 -16.45
C GLY A 192 -13.76 7.50 -15.14
N MET A 193 -12.51 7.79 -14.78
CA MET A 193 -11.92 7.36 -13.51
C MET A 193 -12.57 8.11 -12.33
N MET A 194 -12.94 7.37 -11.29
CA MET A 194 -13.36 7.94 -10.01
C MET A 194 -12.14 8.53 -9.30
N ARG A 195 -12.17 9.83 -9.02
CA ARG A 195 -11.10 10.55 -8.32
C ARG A 195 -10.80 9.88 -6.98
N GLY A 196 -9.53 9.72 -6.62
CA GLY A 196 -9.10 9.12 -5.35
C GLY A 196 -9.14 7.60 -5.32
N SER A 197 -9.69 6.93 -6.34
CA SER A 197 -9.84 5.47 -6.34
C SER A 197 -8.62 4.68 -6.80
N TRP A 198 -7.51 5.36 -7.12
CA TRP A 198 -6.30 4.70 -7.61
C TRP A 198 -5.61 3.90 -6.50
N ARG A 199 -5.07 2.73 -6.86
CA ARG A 199 -4.30 1.86 -5.96
C ARG A 199 -3.01 1.42 -6.58
N TYR A 200 -1.94 1.45 -5.79
CA TYR A 200 -0.71 0.72 -6.08
C TYR A 200 -0.68 -0.50 -5.18
N ILE A 201 -0.75 -1.68 -5.79
CA ILE A 201 -0.90 -2.97 -5.10
C ILE A 201 0.46 -3.66 -5.12
N LYS A 202 1.03 -3.84 -3.93
CA LYS A 202 2.30 -4.53 -3.73
C LYS A 202 2.15 -5.64 -2.70
N GLY A 203 2.46 -6.87 -3.12
CA GLY A 203 2.41 -8.05 -2.27
C GLY A 203 1.05 -8.75 -2.23
N GLN A 204 1.08 -9.98 -1.73
CA GLN A 204 -0.03 -10.93 -1.77
C GLN A 204 -1.29 -10.45 -1.00
N LEU A 205 -1.14 -9.98 0.23
CA LEU A 205 -2.26 -9.47 1.03
C LEU A 205 -2.94 -8.24 0.40
N ALA A 206 -2.17 -7.30 -0.16
CA ALA A 206 -2.73 -6.17 -0.90
C ALA A 206 -3.54 -6.61 -2.13
N ALA A 207 -3.04 -7.62 -2.87
CA ALA A 207 -3.74 -8.18 -4.02
C ALA A 207 -5.06 -8.86 -3.63
N GLN A 208 -5.04 -9.65 -2.54
CA GLN A 208 -6.23 -10.28 -1.97
C GLN A 208 -7.30 -9.27 -1.56
N ASN A 209 -6.89 -8.20 -0.88
CA ASN A 209 -7.80 -7.12 -0.47
C ASN A 209 -8.39 -6.36 -1.66
N GLU A 210 -7.67 -6.33 -2.79
CA GLU A 210 -8.12 -5.60 -3.97
C GLU A 210 -9.20 -6.36 -4.77
N SER A 211 -9.03 -7.67 -4.97
CA SER A 211 -9.99 -8.49 -5.70
C SER A 211 -9.74 -10.00 -5.53
N PRO A 212 -10.81 -10.83 -5.47
CA PRO A 212 -10.68 -12.30 -5.55
C PRO A 212 -9.96 -12.78 -6.81
N PHE A 213 -10.02 -12.02 -7.90
CA PHE A 213 -9.31 -12.38 -9.14
C PHE A 213 -7.78 -12.22 -9.04
N LEU A 214 -7.26 -11.61 -7.98
CA LEU A 214 -5.83 -11.33 -7.77
C LEU A 214 -5.19 -12.17 -6.64
N GLU A 215 -5.96 -13.00 -5.95
CA GLU A 215 -5.45 -13.77 -4.80
C GLU A 215 -4.61 -15.00 -5.19
N GLN A 216 -4.65 -15.40 -6.46
CA GLN A 216 -4.04 -16.64 -6.90
C GLN A 216 -2.52 -16.51 -7.02
N ALA A 217 -1.79 -17.54 -6.56
CA ALA A 217 -0.33 -17.55 -6.51
C ALA A 217 0.34 -17.38 -7.89
N PHE A 218 -0.35 -17.73 -8.99
CA PHE A 218 0.19 -17.59 -10.35
C PHE A 218 0.45 -16.13 -10.76
N TRP A 219 -0.11 -15.15 -10.05
CA TRP A 219 0.23 -13.74 -10.26
C TRP A 219 1.65 -13.40 -9.79
N GLY A 220 2.20 -14.14 -8.83
CA GLY A 220 3.56 -13.93 -8.33
C GLY A 220 3.72 -12.71 -7.40
N PHE A 221 2.63 -12.22 -6.80
CA PHE A 221 2.72 -11.14 -5.81
C PHE A 221 3.54 -11.59 -4.59
N GLY A 222 4.53 -10.79 -4.19
CA GLY A 222 5.34 -11.07 -3.00
C GLY A 222 6.43 -12.13 -3.17
N ALA A 223 6.73 -12.57 -4.41
CA ALA A 223 7.98 -13.26 -4.69
C ALA A 223 9.16 -12.31 -4.38
N ALA A 224 10.00 -12.68 -3.42
CA ALA A 224 10.92 -11.78 -2.72
C ALA A 224 12.07 -11.23 -3.61
N GLY A 225 12.48 -9.98 -3.34
CA GLY A 225 13.89 -9.57 -3.50
C GLY A 225 14.18 -8.32 -4.33
N ASP A 226 13.39 -8.00 -5.37
CA ASP A 226 13.85 -7.04 -6.39
C ASP A 226 12.91 -5.87 -6.64
N ALA A 227 13.50 -4.78 -7.16
CA ALA A 227 12.82 -3.61 -7.70
C ALA A 227 11.82 -3.95 -8.84
N ASP A 228 11.88 -5.19 -9.36
CA ASP A 228 11.03 -5.72 -10.44
C ASP A 228 9.99 -6.74 -9.99
N ALA A 229 9.65 -6.83 -8.69
CA ALA A 229 8.57 -7.69 -8.22
C ALA A 229 7.22 -7.39 -8.90
N THR A 230 6.37 -8.41 -9.06
CA THR A 230 5.01 -8.22 -9.58
C THR A 230 4.27 -7.18 -8.76
N ALA A 231 3.68 -6.21 -9.45
CA ALA A 231 2.83 -5.19 -8.85
C ALA A 231 1.63 -4.91 -9.73
N ALA A 232 0.57 -4.38 -9.12
CA ALA A 232 -0.62 -3.99 -9.85
C ALA A 232 -1.02 -2.54 -9.59
N TYR A 233 -1.75 -1.99 -10.55
CA TYR A 233 -2.27 -0.63 -10.56
C TYR A 233 -3.76 -0.75 -10.83
N SER A 234 -4.61 -0.21 -9.97
CA SER A 234 -6.04 -0.25 -10.19
C SER A 234 -6.68 1.11 -10.01
N ALA A 235 -7.87 1.27 -10.56
CA ALA A 235 -8.78 2.37 -10.23
C ALA A 235 -10.24 1.97 -10.50
N LYS A 236 -11.16 2.66 -9.85
CA LYS A 236 -12.60 2.54 -10.08
C LYS A 236 -13.02 3.49 -11.22
N TYR A 237 -14.00 3.09 -12.02
CA TYR A 237 -14.51 3.82 -13.18
C TYR A 237 -16.03 3.85 -13.18
N GLY A 238 -16.59 4.94 -13.70
CA GLY A 238 -18.03 5.16 -13.74
C GLY A 238 -18.58 5.78 -12.46
N VAL A 239 -19.90 5.77 -12.32
CA VAL A 239 -20.65 6.36 -11.20
C VAL A 239 -21.49 5.29 -10.52
N ALA A 240 -21.68 5.38 -9.20
CA ALA A 240 -22.51 4.43 -8.47
C ALA A 240 -23.96 4.41 -9.03
N PRO A 241 -24.62 3.24 -9.14
CA PRO A 241 -24.15 1.87 -8.83
C PRO A 241 -23.41 1.18 -10.01
N ALA A 242 -23.17 1.90 -11.11
CA ALA A 242 -22.52 1.45 -12.33
C ALA A 242 -20.98 1.50 -12.28
N VAL A 243 -20.37 1.25 -11.12
CA VAL A 243 -18.92 1.28 -10.96
C VAL A 243 -18.30 -0.02 -11.47
N SER A 244 -17.20 0.10 -12.22
CA SER A 244 -16.31 -1.00 -12.60
C SER A 244 -14.90 -0.74 -12.08
N LYS A 245 -14.05 -1.77 -12.06
CA LYS A 245 -12.65 -1.65 -11.64
C LYS A 245 -11.73 -2.10 -12.78
N LEU A 246 -10.75 -1.27 -13.12
CA LEU A 246 -9.65 -1.64 -14.00
C LEU A 246 -8.47 -2.05 -13.13
N VAL A 247 -7.81 -3.15 -13.49
CA VAL A 247 -6.55 -3.60 -12.88
C VAL A 247 -5.53 -3.82 -13.98
N ILE A 248 -4.32 -3.30 -13.81
CA ILE A 248 -3.16 -3.56 -14.67
C ILE A 248 -2.10 -4.23 -13.80
N VAL A 249 -1.71 -5.45 -14.15
CA VAL A 249 -0.66 -6.21 -13.46
C VAL A 249 0.61 -6.16 -14.31
N LYS A 250 1.70 -5.61 -13.74
CA LYS A 250 3.06 -5.76 -14.28
C LYS A 250 3.69 -6.98 -13.60
N LEU A 251 3.90 -8.04 -14.36
CA LEU A 251 4.53 -9.27 -13.91
C LEU A 251 6.05 -9.08 -13.82
N ASP A 252 6.69 -9.70 -12.83
CA ASP A 252 8.15 -9.74 -12.67
C ASP A 252 8.84 -10.35 -13.90
N ARG A 253 8.24 -11.41 -14.44
CA ARG A 253 8.68 -12.12 -15.63
C ARG A 253 7.47 -12.41 -16.49
N SER A 254 7.66 -12.37 -17.81
CA SER A 254 6.59 -12.79 -18.73
C SER A 254 6.42 -14.31 -18.60
N PRO A 255 5.25 -14.81 -18.14
CA PRO A 255 5.00 -16.23 -18.09
C PRO A 255 4.93 -16.79 -19.51
N ALA A 256 5.25 -18.08 -19.65
CA ALA A 256 5.06 -18.80 -20.91
C ALA A 256 3.63 -18.57 -21.44
N ALA A 257 3.51 -18.34 -22.75
CA ALA A 257 2.23 -18.14 -23.40
C ALA A 257 1.29 -19.32 -23.10
N GLY A 258 0.04 -19.03 -22.74
CA GLY A 258 -0.97 -20.03 -22.40
C GLY A 258 -1.04 -20.35 -20.91
N SER A 259 0.10 -20.47 -20.20
CA SER A 259 0.08 -20.94 -18.81
C SER A 259 -0.69 -20.01 -17.85
N LEU A 260 -0.52 -18.69 -18.00
CA LEU A 260 -1.25 -17.73 -17.17
C LEU A 260 -2.68 -17.54 -17.67
N GLU A 261 -2.87 -17.49 -18.99
CA GLU A 261 -4.20 -17.41 -19.63
C GLU A 261 -5.11 -18.57 -19.19
N ASP A 262 -4.59 -19.80 -19.18
CA ASP A 262 -5.32 -21.00 -18.77
C ASP A 262 -5.67 -20.94 -17.29
N SER A 263 -4.77 -20.44 -16.45
CA SER A 263 -5.02 -20.24 -15.02
C SER A 263 -6.10 -19.19 -14.77
N VAL A 264 -6.06 -18.06 -15.49
CA VAL A 264 -7.11 -17.03 -15.42
C VAL A 264 -8.45 -17.56 -15.97
N LEU A 265 -8.44 -18.38 -17.01
CA LEU A 265 -9.64 -19.03 -17.55
C LEU A 265 -10.32 -19.92 -16.51
N VAL A 266 -9.54 -20.68 -15.72
CA VAL A 266 -10.08 -21.50 -14.62
C VAL A 266 -10.76 -20.61 -13.58
N VAL A 267 -10.10 -19.54 -13.14
CA VAL A 267 -10.67 -18.58 -12.17
C VAL A 267 -11.95 -17.92 -12.73
N PHE A 268 -11.93 -17.47 -13.99
CA PHE A 268 -13.12 -16.86 -14.59
C PHE A 268 -14.30 -17.84 -14.61
N LYS A 269 -14.08 -19.12 -14.93
CA LYS A 269 -15.14 -20.15 -14.92
C LYS A 269 -15.68 -20.46 -13.53
N GLU A 270 -14.93 -20.17 -12.47
CA GLU A 270 -15.38 -20.34 -11.08
C GLU A 270 -16.36 -19.23 -10.66
N TYR A 271 -16.08 -17.99 -11.06
CA TYR A 271 -16.85 -16.82 -10.61
C TYR A 271 -17.89 -16.29 -11.62
N LEU A 272 -17.80 -16.68 -12.90
CA LEU A 272 -18.52 -16.04 -14.00
C LEU A 272 -19.25 -17.04 -14.90
N LYS A 273 -20.26 -16.53 -15.60
CA LYS A 273 -21.05 -17.18 -16.65
C LYS A 273 -20.59 -16.76 -18.03
N ASP A 274 -20.94 -17.56 -19.03
CA ASP A 274 -20.68 -17.31 -20.45
C ASP A 274 -19.21 -17.00 -20.79
N VAL A 275 -18.29 -17.62 -20.03
CA VAL A 275 -16.85 -17.42 -20.14
C VAL A 275 -16.33 -17.95 -21.47
N ARG A 276 -15.78 -17.06 -22.30
CA ARG A 276 -15.29 -17.38 -23.64
C ARG A 276 -14.17 -16.47 -24.07
N TRP A 277 -13.37 -16.96 -25.02
CA TRP A 277 -12.44 -16.14 -25.77
C TRP A 277 -13.17 -15.47 -26.93
N GLU A 278 -12.96 -14.16 -27.08
CA GLU A 278 -13.37 -13.40 -28.26
C GLU A 278 -12.13 -12.67 -28.78
N ALA A 279 -11.64 -13.11 -29.95
CA ALA A 279 -10.27 -12.85 -30.40
C ALA A 279 -9.25 -13.18 -29.30
N GLU A 280 -8.49 -12.19 -28.82
CA GLU A 280 -7.46 -12.35 -27.78
C GLU A 280 -7.92 -11.91 -26.38
N THR A 281 -9.22 -11.66 -26.19
CA THR A 281 -9.78 -11.22 -24.91
C THR A 281 -10.62 -12.32 -24.31
N LEU A 282 -10.33 -12.69 -23.07
CA LEU A 282 -11.19 -13.57 -22.28
C LEU A 282 -12.28 -12.73 -21.64
N GLU A 283 -13.53 -13.15 -21.80
CA GLU A 283 -14.70 -12.40 -21.32
C GLU A 283 -15.67 -13.32 -20.61
N GLY A 284 -16.32 -12.82 -19.56
CA GLY A 284 -17.42 -13.48 -18.87
C GLY A 284 -18.32 -12.44 -18.18
N GLN A 285 -19.45 -12.90 -17.65
CA GLN A 285 -20.38 -12.05 -16.91
C GLN A 285 -20.67 -12.62 -15.52
N ASN A 286 -20.84 -11.76 -14.52
CA ASN A 286 -21.39 -12.22 -13.25
C ASN A 286 -22.93 -12.36 -13.32
N ASP A 287 -23.55 -12.79 -12.22
CA ASP A 287 -25.01 -12.95 -12.12
C ASP A 287 -25.82 -11.66 -12.35
N ALA A 288 -25.19 -10.50 -12.17
CA ALA A 288 -25.79 -9.20 -12.43
C ALA A 288 -25.60 -8.72 -13.89
N GLY A 289 -25.08 -9.58 -14.78
CA GLY A 289 -24.81 -9.25 -16.19
C GLY A 289 -23.62 -8.32 -16.39
N ARG A 290 -22.80 -8.09 -15.35
CA ARG A 290 -21.62 -7.21 -15.43
C ARG A 290 -20.47 -7.94 -16.08
N TRP A 291 -19.78 -7.27 -16.98
CA TRP A 291 -18.70 -7.79 -17.80
C TRP A 291 -17.36 -7.80 -17.05
N PHE A 292 -16.68 -8.93 -17.16
CA PHE A 292 -15.33 -9.16 -16.67
C PHE A 292 -14.47 -9.56 -17.86
N LEU A 293 -13.36 -8.86 -18.05
CA LEU A 293 -12.48 -9.02 -19.20
C LEU A 293 -11.06 -9.23 -18.73
N PHE A 294 -10.30 -10.03 -19.46
CA PHE A 294 -8.87 -10.22 -19.28
C PHE A 294 -8.16 -10.23 -20.64
N LYS A 295 -7.04 -9.53 -20.71
CA LYS A 295 -6.09 -9.62 -21.84
C LYS A 295 -4.67 -9.44 -21.33
N ARG A 296 -3.71 -10.14 -21.93
CA ARG A 296 -2.29 -9.98 -21.63
C ARG A 296 -1.48 -9.75 -22.90
N THR A 297 -0.41 -8.96 -22.78
CA THR A 297 0.64 -8.86 -23.79
C THR A 297 1.99 -8.77 -23.09
N GLY A 298 2.86 -9.75 -23.31
CA GLY A 298 4.15 -9.85 -22.63
C GLY A 298 4.01 -9.96 -21.11
N ALA A 299 4.61 -9.03 -20.37
CA ALA A 299 4.56 -8.96 -18.91
C ALA A 299 3.39 -8.11 -18.37
N ILE A 300 2.54 -7.55 -19.24
CA ILE A 300 1.42 -6.70 -18.83
C ILE A 300 0.11 -7.46 -19.02
N ALA A 301 -0.59 -7.72 -17.91
CA ALA A 301 -1.96 -8.23 -17.91
C ALA A 301 -2.93 -7.12 -17.50
N VAL A 302 -4.10 -7.07 -18.12
CA VAL A 302 -5.15 -6.09 -17.83
C VAL A 302 -6.46 -6.82 -17.57
N LEU A 303 -7.12 -6.46 -16.48
CA LEU A 303 -8.46 -6.92 -16.12
C LEU A 303 -9.42 -5.75 -16.05
N VAL A 304 -10.62 -5.94 -16.56
CA VAL A 304 -11.78 -5.09 -16.22
C VAL A 304 -12.74 -5.95 -15.42
N LEU A 305 -13.18 -5.45 -14.27
CA LEU A 305 -13.99 -6.18 -13.32
C LEU A 305 -15.33 -5.45 -13.14
N GLY A 306 -16.41 -6.11 -13.58
CA GLY A 306 -17.77 -5.70 -13.26
C GLY A 306 -18.30 -4.48 -14.02
N ASP A 307 -17.96 -4.30 -15.30
CA ASP A 307 -18.47 -3.19 -16.11
C ASP A 307 -19.89 -3.45 -16.63
N PRO A 308 -20.84 -2.49 -16.57
CA PRO A 308 -22.16 -2.68 -17.14
C PRO A 308 -22.18 -2.74 -18.67
N ASP A 309 -21.18 -2.15 -19.34
CA ASP A 309 -21.12 -2.02 -20.79
C ASP A 309 -19.90 -2.76 -21.34
N ARG A 310 -20.16 -3.76 -22.19
CA ARG A 310 -19.12 -4.60 -22.79
C ARG A 310 -18.15 -3.80 -23.64
N ASP A 311 -18.67 -2.89 -24.47
CA ASP A 311 -17.86 -2.16 -25.44
C ASP A 311 -17.04 -1.08 -24.71
N ALA A 312 -17.61 -0.44 -23.69
CA ALA A 312 -16.86 0.44 -22.80
C ALA A 312 -15.75 -0.30 -22.05
N ALA A 313 -16.01 -1.52 -21.56
CA ALA A 313 -15.01 -2.37 -20.92
C ALA A 313 -13.86 -2.73 -21.87
N ARG A 314 -14.17 -3.14 -23.10
CA ARG A 314 -13.18 -3.46 -24.14
C ARG A 314 -12.33 -2.26 -24.52
N ALA A 315 -12.96 -1.10 -24.68
CA ALA A 315 -12.27 0.14 -25.00
C ALA A 315 -11.30 0.54 -23.87
N ARG A 316 -11.73 0.45 -22.61
CA ARG A 316 -10.90 0.76 -21.44
C ARG A 316 -9.72 -0.21 -21.31
N LEU A 317 -9.97 -1.50 -21.45
CA LEU A 317 -8.93 -2.54 -21.43
C LEU A 317 -7.88 -2.28 -22.51
N SER A 318 -8.33 -2.01 -23.74
CA SER A 318 -7.42 -1.76 -24.88
C SER A 318 -6.60 -0.50 -24.68
N ARG A 319 -7.21 0.58 -24.18
CA ARG A 319 -6.51 1.84 -23.89
C ARG A 319 -5.46 1.66 -22.80
N ALA A 320 -5.82 1.00 -21.70
CA ALA A 320 -4.91 0.72 -20.59
C ALA A 320 -3.70 -0.11 -21.04
N LEU A 321 -3.95 -1.17 -21.82
CA LEU A 321 -2.90 -2.01 -22.37
C LEU A 321 -1.97 -1.24 -23.32
N ALA A 322 -2.53 -0.41 -24.21
CA ALA A 322 -1.75 0.43 -25.12
C ALA A 322 -0.90 1.47 -24.37
N GLN A 323 -1.44 2.11 -23.31
CA GLN A 323 -0.69 3.05 -22.48
C GLN A 323 0.47 2.36 -21.73
N ALA A 324 0.21 1.18 -21.16
CA ALA A 324 1.24 0.40 -20.47
C ALA A 324 2.37 -0.04 -21.41
N LEU A 325 2.04 -0.54 -22.61
CA LEU A 325 3.04 -0.98 -23.59
C LEU A 325 3.81 0.19 -24.22
N GLY A 326 3.13 1.30 -24.54
CA GLY A 326 3.77 2.49 -25.11
C GLY A 326 4.77 3.15 -24.16
N MET A 327 4.49 3.13 -22.85
CA MET A 327 5.42 3.63 -21.84
C MET A 327 6.54 2.65 -21.50
N ALA A 328 6.31 1.34 -21.61
CA ALA A 328 7.35 0.33 -21.48
C ALA A 328 8.40 0.46 -22.59
N ALA A 329 7.97 0.77 -23.82
CA ALA A 329 8.87 1.01 -24.96
C ALA A 329 9.65 2.35 -24.88
N ALA A 330 9.20 3.30 -24.05
CA ALA A 330 9.80 4.62 -23.89
C ALA A 330 10.77 4.73 -22.70
N SER A 331 11.00 3.63 -21.96
CA SER A 331 12.02 3.59 -20.91
C SER A 331 13.37 3.21 -21.53
N PRO A 332 14.41 4.07 -21.42
CA PRO A 332 15.72 3.86 -22.04
C PRO A 332 16.51 2.71 -21.44
#